data_AF-A0A6A2Y973-F1
#
_entry.id   AF-A0A6A2Y973-F1
#
_cell.length_a   1.000
_cell.length_b   1.000
_cell.length_c   1.000
_cell.angle_alpha   90.00
_cell.angle_beta   90.00
_cell.angle_gamma   90.00
#
_symmetry.space_group_name_H-M   'P 1'
#
loop_
_entity.id
_entity.type
_entity.pdbx_description
1 polymer ?
#
loop_
_entity_poly.entity_id
_entity_poly.type
_entity_poly.pdbx_seq_one_letter_code
_entity_poly.pdbx_strand_id
1 'polypeptide(L)'
;MSTSLARTLSPRVLESQVDAKKELEKSLKATCEEFIMAVTKQVVDPMLSFVTKVTAVKVALSSGTRNQKINLVMAKPLKEQAFATPEAVTELVQKVHSAIQQELPVVIAKMKLYLQNPLTRTILFKPIRTNIVEAHIQIQYLLKAEYSPEEKRTINMIAIEELESQLDNLL
;
A
#
# COMPACT_ATOMS: atom_id res chain seq x y z
N MET A 1 -14.30 -52.44 53.20
CA MET A 1 -15.08 -52.97 52.06
C MET A 1 -14.78 -52.06 50.86
N SER A 2 -13.86 -52.52 50.02
CA SER A 2 -13.26 -51.75 48.93
C SER A 2 -14.17 -51.66 47.70
N THR A 3 -14.10 -50.48 47.07
CA THR A 3 -14.12 -50.24 45.61
C THR A 3 -15.33 -50.68 44.79
N SER A 4 -16.03 -49.70 44.21
CA SER A 4 -16.07 -49.63 42.73
C SER A 4 -16.25 -48.19 42.28
N LEU A 5 -15.11 -47.58 41.95
CA LEU A 5 -14.96 -46.27 41.33
C LEU A 5 -14.64 -46.54 39.86
N ALA A 6 -15.63 -46.97 39.07
CA ALA A 6 -15.44 -47.28 37.65
C ALA A 6 -16.76 -47.24 36.87
N ARG A 7 -17.41 -46.07 36.83
CA ARG A 7 -18.45 -45.82 35.83
C ARG A 7 -17.79 -45.24 34.56
N THR A 8 -17.30 -46.17 33.73
CA THR A 8 -17.11 -46.04 32.27
C THR A 8 -16.57 -44.71 31.75
N LEU A 9 -15.24 -44.60 31.65
CA LEU A 9 -14.54 -43.59 30.85
C LEU A 9 -14.57 -43.97 29.35
N SER A 10 -15.77 -44.04 28.76
CA SER A 10 -15.88 -44.17 27.31
C SER A 10 -15.45 -42.85 26.66
N PRO A 11 -14.49 -42.82 25.72
CA PRO A 11 -14.07 -41.59 25.08
C PRO A 11 -15.27 -40.92 24.41
N ARG A 12 -15.55 -39.67 24.80
CA ARG A 12 -16.59 -38.86 24.18
C ARG A 12 -16.04 -38.32 22.86
N VAL A 13 -16.44 -38.93 21.75
CA VAL A 13 -16.13 -38.41 20.41
C VAL A 13 -16.95 -37.14 20.20
N LEU A 14 -16.27 -36.00 20.19
CA LEU A 14 -16.84 -34.72 19.77
C LEU A 14 -16.57 -34.59 18.28
N GLU A 15 -17.60 -34.77 17.45
CA GLU A 15 -17.51 -34.40 16.04
C GLU A 15 -17.44 -32.87 15.94
N SER A 16 -16.25 -32.35 15.70
CA SER A 16 -16.09 -30.96 15.27
C SER A 16 -16.46 -30.90 13.80
N GLN A 17 -17.68 -30.47 13.50
CA GLN A 17 -18.07 -30.13 12.15
C GLN A 17 -17.38 -28.80 11.81
N VAL A 18 -16.15 -28.88 11.31
CA VAL A 18 -15.45 -27.73 10.74
C VAL A 18 -16.27 -27.28 9.54
N ASP A 19 -16.77 -26.05 9.58
CA ASP A 19 -17.47 -25.44 8.45
C ASP A 19 -16.42 -25.12 7.36
N ALA A 20 -16.06 -26.14 6.59
CA ALA A 20 -15.06 -26.06 5.54
C ALA A 20 -15.41 -25.00 4.49
N LYS A 21 -16.71 -24.76 4.26
CA LYS A 21 -17.18 -23.69 3.38
C LYS A 21 -16.84 -22.33 3.97
N LYS A 22 -17.17 -22.09 5.24
CA LYS A 22 -16.86 -20.82 5.91
C LYS A 22 -15.36 -20.54 5.97
N GLU A 23 -14.53 -21.55 6.25
CA GLU A 23 -13.08 -21.35 6.28
C GLU A 23 -12.52 -21.11 4.87
N LEU A 24 -13.06 -21.77 3.84
CA LEU A 24 -12.71 -21.50 2.45
C LEU A 24 -13.05 -20.07 2.04
N GLU A 25 -14.27 -19.59 2.34
CA GLU A 25 -14.69 -18.22 2.03
C GLU A 25 -13.81 -17.19 2.75
N LYS A 26 -13.47 -17.44 4.01
CA LYS A 26 -12.56 -16.60 4.80
C LYS A 26 -11.16 -16.58 4.19
N SER A 27 -10.61 -17.73 3.83
CA SER A 27 -9.29 -17.84 3.19
C SER A 27 -9.29 -17.12 1.84
N LEU A 28 -10.33 -17.29 1.02
CA LEU A 28 -10.43 -16.63 -0.28
C LEU A 28 -10.43 -15.11 -0.12
N LYS A 29 -11.23 -14.58 0.82
CA LYS A 29 -11.26 -13.15 1.10
C LYS A 29 -9.89 -12.63 1.52
N ALA A 30 -9.24 -13.30 2.47
CA ALA A 30 -7.91 -12.89 2.95
C ALA A 30 -6.88 -12.88 1.81
N THR A 31 -6.85 -13.93 0.98
CA THR A 31 -5.93 -13.99 -0.16
C THR A 31 -6.19 -12.90 -1.19
N CYS A 32 -7.46 -12.53 -1.44
CA CYS A 32 -7.79 -11.40 -2.31
C CYS A 32 -7.28 -10.06 -1.74
N GLU A 33 -7.48 -9.83 -0.43
CA GLU A 33 -6.99 -8.62 0.25
C GLU A 33 -5.45 -8.54 0.24
N GLU A 34 -4.77 -9.65 0.53
CA GLU A 34 -3.32 -9.78 0.46
C GLU A 34 -2.80 -9.52 -0.96
N PHE A 35 -3.45 -10.07 -1.98
CA PHE A 35 -3.10 -9.83 -3.38
C PHE A 35 -3.23 -8.35 -3.74
N ILE A 36 -4.35 -7.71 -3.40
CA ILE A 36 -4.59 -6.29 -3.64
C ILE A 36 -3.48 -5.46 -2.98
N MET A 37 -3.20 -5.70 -1.70
CA MET A 37 -2.16 -4.97 -0.97
C MET A 37 -0.77 -5.19 -1.56
N ALA A 38 -0.43 -6.43 -1.94
CA ALA A 38 0.86 -6.76 -2.51
C ALA A 38 1.09 -6.03 -3.85
N VAL A 39 0.11 -6.06 -4.75
CA VAL A 39 0.21 -5.39 -6.05
C VAL A 39 0.22 -3.87 -5.88
N THR A 40 -0.66 -3.31 -5.05
CA THR A 40 -0.64 -1.87 -4.74
C THR A 40 0.73 -1.47 -4.20
N LYS A 41 1.23 -2.17 -3.18
CA LYS A 41 2.51 -1.85 -2.56
C LYS A 41 3.65 -1.93 -3.57
N GLN A 42 3.69 -2.98 -4.39
CA GLN A 42 4.72 -3.11 -5.43
C GLN A 42 4.82 -1.86 -6.31
N VAL A 43 3.69 -1.23 -6.63
CA VAL A 43 3.65 -0.01 -7.47
C VAL A 43 3.99 1.25 -6.68
N VAL A 44 3.41 1.44 -5.50
CA VAL A 44 3.46 2.74 -4.79
C VAL A 44 4.34 2.77 -3.53
N ASP A 45 5.10 1.70 -3.23
CA ASP A 45 6.00 1.65 -2.07
C ASP A 45 6.93 2.88 -1.94
N PRO A 46 7.54 3.41 -3.03
CA PRO A 46 8.35 4.62 -2.94
C PRO A 46 7.57 5.81 -2.38
N MET A 47 6.33 6.02 -2.82
CA MET A 47 5.45 7.09 -2.34
C MET A 47 5.05 6.88 -0.87
N LEU A 48 4.67 5.66 -0.50
CA LEU A 48 4.31 5.34 0.89
C LEU A 48 5.48 5.54 1.85
N SER A 49 6.68 5.11 1.45
CA SER A 49 7.92 5.31 2.20
C SER A 49 8.20 6.80 2.41
N PHE A 50 8.01 7.60 1.37
CA PHE A 50 8.19 9.05 1.44
C PHE A 50 7.17 9.73 2.35
N VAL A 51 5.88 9.44 2.21
CA VAL A 51 4.82 9.98 3.09
C VAL A 51 5.09 9.62 4.56
N THR A 52 5.58 8.40 4.82
CA THR A 52 5.95 7.96 6.17
C THR A 52 7.11 8.79 6.73
N LYS A 53 8.17 9.01 5.94
CA LYS A 53 9.31 9.86 6.34
C LYS A 53 8.90 11.31 6.60
N VAL A 54 8.07 11.88 5.72
CA VAL A 54 7.51 13.23 5.87
C VAL A 54 6.71 13.34 7.17
N THR A 55 5.84 12.36 7.43
CA THR A 55 5.01 12.31 8.64
C THR A 55 5.88 12.24 9.90
N ALA A 56 6.91 11.39 9.90
CA ALA A 56 7.86 11.28 11.02
C ALA A 56 8.58 12.61 11.30
N VAL A 57 9.04 13.33 10.26
CA VAL A 57 9.66 14.66 10.40
C VAL A 57 8.66 15.67 10.98
N LYS A 58 7.43 15.72 10.44
CA LYS A 58 6.40 16.65 10.92
C LYS A 58 6.01 16.40 12.38
N VAL A 59 5.91 15.13 12.79
CA VAL A 59 5.65 14.74 14.18
C VAL A 59 6.82 15.12 15.09
N ALA A 60 8.06 14.89 14.66
CA ALA A 60 9.24 15.26 15.44
C ALA A 60 9.32 16.78 15.68
N LEU A 61 8.96 17.58 14.67
CA LEU A 61 8.90 19.04 14.75
C LEU A 61 7.80 19.55 15.70
N SER A 62 6.62 18.93 15.70
CA SER A 62 5.52 19.33 16.59
C SER A 62 5.71 18.86 18.04
N SER A 63 6.56 17.86 18.28
CA SER A 63 6.77 17.24 19.59
C SER A 63 7.81 17.93 20.49
N GLY A 64 8.43 19.03 20.04
CA GLY A 64 9.21 19.96 20.89
C GLY A 64 10.27 19.33 21.81
N THR A 65 10.89 18.20 21.43
CA THR A 65 11.76 17.47 22.37
C THR A 65 13.14 18.13 22.49
N ARG A 66 13.32 18.74 23.67
CA ARG A 66 14.48 19.48 24.19
C ARG A 66 15.75 18.61 24.30
N ASN A 67 16.36 18.18 23.19
CA ASN A 67 17.71 17.59 23.17
C ASN A 67 18.56 18.24 22.06
N GLN A 68 19.53 19.07 22.48
CA GLN A 68 20.17 20.13 21.69
C GLN A 68 21.19 19.70 20.62
N LYS A 69 21.42 18.40 20.35
CA LYS A 69 22.41 17.97 19.33
C LYS A 69 21.84 17.18 18.13
N ILE A 70 20.64 16.61 18.25
CA ILE A 70 19.96 15.89 17.13
C ILE A 70 19.03 16.84 16.34
N ASN A 71 18.64 17.97 16.95
CA ASN A 71 17.64 18.90 16.41
C ASN A 71 18.07 19.72 15.17
N LEU A 72 19.35 19.88 14.87
CA LEU A 72 19.79 20.75 13.75
C LEU A 72 19.52 20.15 12.35
N VAL A 73 19.46 18.81 12.24
CA VAL A 73 19.20 18.14 10.95
C VAL A 73 17.69 18.08 10.65
N MET A 74 16.86 17.92 11.69
CA MET A 74 15.41 17.75 11.57
C MET A 74 14.62 19.07 11.62
N ALA A 75 15.22 20.17 12.09
CA ALA A 75 14.62 21.51 12.10
C ALA A 75 14.61 22.20 10.72
N LYS A 76 15.19 21.56 9.69
CA LYS A 76 15.24 22.11 8.34
C LYS A 76 13.90 21.96 7.62
N PRO A 77 13.50 22.91 6.76
CA PRO A 77 12.36 22.77 5.86
C PRO A 77 12.37 21.42 5.15
N LEU A 78 11.20 20.85 4.86
CA LEU A 78 11.09 19.48 4.32
C LEU A 78 12.00 19.27 3.11
N LYS A 79 12.06 20.24 2.19
CA LYS A 79 12.87 20.20 0.97
C LYS A 79 14.40 20.17 1.18
N GLU A 80 14.87 20.50 2.38
CA GLU A 80 16.29 20.40 2.74
C GLU A 80 16.64 19.04 3.36
N GLN A 81 15.64 18.18 3.60
CA GLN A 81 15.87 16.80 3.98
C GLN A 81 16.36 16.03 2.74
N ALA A 82 17.42 15.23 2.88
CA ALA A 82 18.04 14.54 1.76
C ALA A 82 17.08 13.61 0.97
N PHE A 83 16.03 13.11 1.61
CA PHE A 83 15.02 12.25 0.97
C PHE A 83 13.89 13.03 0.27
N ALA A 84 13.88 14.36 0.39
CA ALA A 84 12.81 15.25 -0.05
C ALA A 84 13.34 16.44 -0.86
N THR A 85 14.57 16.36 -1.37
CA THR A 85 15.01 17.33 -2.39
C THR A 85 14.18 17.15 -3.66
N PRO A 86 14.00 18.18 -4.50
CA PRO A 86 13.27 18.06 -5.75
C PRO A 86 13.75 16.89 -6.62
N GLU A 87 15.05 16.64 -6.67
CA GLU A 87 15.66 15.53 -7.42
C GLU A 87 15.28 14.17 -6.84
N ALA A 88 15.31 14.02 -5.50
CA ALA A 88 14.92 12.79 -4.84
C ALA A 88 13.44 12.46 -5.05
N VAL A 89 12.57 13.49 -5.02
CA VAL A 89 11.14 13.29 -5.31
C VAL A 89 10.90 13.00 -6.79
N THR A 90 11.68 13.61 -7.69
CA THR A 90 11.64 13.29 -9.12
C THR A 90 11.98 11.82 -9.35
N GLU A 91 13.06 11.32 -8.75
CA GLU A 91 13.47 9.91 -8.85
C GLU A 91 12.37 8.97 -8.33
N LEU A 92 11.76 9.33 -7.20
CA LEU A 92 10.63 8.60 -6.62
C LEU A 92 9.43 8.53 -7.58
N VAL A 93 9.04 9.66 -8.17
CA VAL A 93 7.91 9.71 -9.13
C VAL A 93 8.23 8.88 -10.37
N GLN A 94 9.46 8.94 -10.87
CA GLN A 94 9.90 8.15 -12.02
C GLN A 94 9.90 6.64 -11.74
N LYS A 95 10.28 6.22 -10.52
CA LYS A 95 10.19 4.80 -10.11
C LYS A 95 8.75 4.30 -10.12
N VAL A 96 7.83 5.07 -9.54
CA VAL A 96 6.40 4.69 -9.54
C VAL A 96 5.83 4.70 -10.95
N HIS A 97 6.16 5.70 -11.76
CA HIS A 97 5.75 5.73 -13.18
C HIS A 97 6.23 4.49 -13.94
N SER A 98 7.49 4.11 -13.74
CA SER A 98 8.07 2.90 -14.35
C SER A 98 7.34 1.64 -13.89
N ALA A 99 7.01 1.52 -12.60
CA ALA A 99 6.26 0.39 -12.07
C ALA A 99 4.84 0.29 -12.69
N ILE A 100 4.16 1.43 -12.90
CA ILE A 100 2.85 1.45 -13.58
C ILE A 100 2.97 1.04 -15.05
N GLN A 101 4.04 1.43 -15.75
CA GLN A 101 4.23 1.14 -17.18
C GLN A 101 4.76 -0.26 -17.45
N GLN A 102 5.55 -0.84 -16.54
CA GLN A 102 6.32 -2.05 -16.81
C GLN A 102 5.90 -3.23 -15.92
N GLU A 103 5.61 -2.99 -14.64
CA GLU A 103 5.34 -4.06 -13.68
C GLU A 103 3.85 -4.37 -13.55
N LEU A 104 3.02 -3.33 -13.40
CA LEU A 104 1.58 -3.49 -13.29
C LEU A 104 0.97 -4.22 -14.49
N PRO A 105 1.33 -3.94 -15.76
CA PRO A 105 0.77 -4.65 -16.91
C PRO A 105 1.11 -6.14 -16.91
N VAL A 106 2.27 -6.53 -16.35
CA VAL A 106 2.65 -7.94 -16.19
C VAL A 106 1.72 -8.64 -15.19
N VAL A 107 1.36 -7.96 -14.10
CA VAL A 107 0.35 -8.47 -13.15
C VAL A 107 -1.00 -8.61 -13.83
N ILE A 108 -1.44 -7.61 -14.60
CA ILE A 108 -2.72 -7.66 -15.32
C ILE A 108 -2.75 -8.77 -16.38
N ALA A 109 -1.64 -9.01 -17.08
CA ALA A 109 -1.51 -10.13 -18.00
C ALA A 109 -1.68 -11.48 -17.28
N LYS A 110 -1.09 -11.64 -16.09
CA LYS A 110 -1.30 -12.83 -15.26
C LYS A 110 -2.74 -12.95 -14.77
N MET A 111 -3.37 -11.85 -14.35
CA MET A 111 -4.79 -11.85 -14.00
C MET A 111 -5.66 -12.28 -15.18
N LYS A 112 -5.39 -11.81 -16.40
CA LYS A 112 -6.08 -12.23 -17.62
C LYS A 112 -5.89 -13.72 -17.91
N LEU A 113 -4.69 -14.26 -17.66
CA LEU A 113 -4.36 -15.67 -17.86
C LEU A 113 -5.07 -16.60 -16.85
N TYR A 114 -5.04 -16.26 -15.57
CA TYR A 114 -5.52 -17.14 -14.49
C TYR A 114 -6.96 -16.87 -14.05
N LEU A 115 -7.47 -15.65 -14.25
CA LEU A 115 -8.83 -15.25 -13.87
C LEU A 115 -9.65 -14.96 -15.13
N GLN A 116 -10.27 -16.00 -15.69
CA GLN A 116 -10.99 -15.90 -16.96
C GLN A 116 -12.19 -14.94 -16.91
N ASN A 117 -12.88 -14.85 -15.76
CA ASN A 117 -14.04 -13.98 -15.59
C ASN A 117 -13.62 -12.49 -15.53
N PRO A 118 -14.05 -11.63 -16.48
CA PRO A 118 -13.73 -10.21 -16.47
C PRO A 118 -14.19 -9.48 -15.21
N LEU A 119 -15.37 -9.81 -14.67
CA LEU A 119 -15.89 -9.19 -13.47
C LEU A 119 -15.00 -9.47 -12.26
N THR A 120 -14.48 -10.70 -12.13
CA THR A 120 -13.53 -11.04 -11.06
C THR A 120 -12.26 -10.20 -11.16
N ARG A 121 -11.73 -10.00 -12.37
CA ARG A 121 -10.56 -9.11 -12.57
C ARG A 121 -10.87 -7.67 -12.20
N THR A 122 -12.02 -7.15 -12.62
CA THR A 122 -12.46 -5.78 -12.29
C THR A 122 -12.63 -5.60 -10.78
N ILE A 123 -13.23 -6.57 -10.08
CA ILE A 123 -13.42 -6.53 -8.62
C ILE A 123 -12.07 -6.43 -7.90
N LEU A 124 -11.06 -7.19 -8.33
CA LEU A 124 -9.72 -7.14 -7.73
C LEU A 124 -8.92 -5.89 -8.13
N PHE A 125 -9.03 -5.44 -9.38
CA PHE A 125 -8.23 -4.30 -9.85
C PHE A 125 -8.76 -2.95 -9.38
N LYS A 126 -10.07 -2.78 -9.22
CA LYS A 126 -10.67 -1.51 -8.78
C LYS A 126 -10.01 -0.95 -7.51
N PRO A 127 -9.84 -1.71 -6.41
CA PRO A 127 -9.13 -1.20 -5.24
C PRO A 127 -7.64 -0.93 -5.50
N ILE A 128 -6.98 -1.71 -6.37
CA ILE A 128 -5.58 -1.44 -6.76
C ILE A 128 -5.49 -0.07 -7.45
N ARG A 129 -6.34 0.19 -8.45
CA ARG A 129 -6.45 1.48 -9.15
C ARG A 129 -6.70 2.61 -8.16
N THR A 130 -7.72 2.50 -7.31
CA THR A 130 -8.07 3.51 -6.32
C THR A 130 -6.88 3.84 -5.42
N ASN A 131 -6.20 2.83 -4.87
CA ASN A 131 -5.06 3.06 -3.99
C ASN A 131 -3.88 3.73 -4.70
N ILE A 132 -3.61 3.40 -5.98
CA ILE A 132 -2.57 4.05 -6.77
C ILE A 132 -2.89 5.54 -6.95
N VAL A 133 -4.13 5.85 -7.32
CA VAL A 133 -4.60 7.23 -7.51
C VAL A 133 -4.53 8.02 -6.20
N GLU A 134 -5.00 7.44 -5.09
CA GLU A 134 -4.95 8.09 -3.78
C GLU A 134 -3.51 8.37 -3.33
N ALA A 135 -2.56 7.46 -3.56
CA ALA A 135 -1.15 7.71 -3.28
C ALA A 135 -0.63 8.91 -4.08
N HIS A 136 -0.99 9.04 -5.37
CA HIS A 136 -0.60 10.18 -6.18
C HIS A 136 -1.22 11.50 -5.67
N ILE A 137 -2.50 11.49 -5.29
CA ILE A 137 -3.18 12.65 -4.70
C ILE A 137 -2.48 13.12 -3.43
N GLN A 138 -2.08 12.19 -2.54
CA GLN A 138 -1.37 12.53 -1.31
C GLN A 138 -0.03 13.22 -1.59
N ILE A 139 0.73 12.72 -2.57
CA ILE A 139 1.98 13.37 -2.98
C ILE A 139 1.71 14.74 -3.61
N GLN A 140 0.73 14.88 -4.50
CA GLN A 140 0.39 16.18 -5.09
C GLN A 140 -0.01 17.22 -4.05
N TYR A 141 -0.78 16.82 -3.03
CA TYR A 141 -1.14 17.69 -1.91
C TYR A 141 0.10 18.16 -1.14
N LEU A 142 1.04 17.24 -0.87
CA LEU A 142 2.30 17.58 -0.21
C LEU A 142 3.17 18.51 -1.06
N LEU A 143 3.30 18.22 -2.36
CA LEU A 143 4.04 19.05 -3.31
C LEU A 143 3.46 20.47 -3.38
N LYS A 144 2.13 20.58 -3.33
CA LYS A 144 1.45 21.88 -3.31
C LYS A 144 1.82 22.69 -2.07
N ALA A 145 1.94 22.04 -0.91
CA ALA A 145 2.21 22.70 0.37
C ALA A 145 3.69 23.06 0.60
N GLU A 146 4.62 22.23 0.15
CA GLU A 146 6.03 22.28 0.61
C GLU A 146 7.02 22.76 -0.48
N TYR A 147 6.62 22.79 -1.75
CA TYR A 147 7.51 23.05 -2.89
C TYR A 147 7.05 24.27 -3.70
N SER A 148 8.02 24.96 -4.31
CA SER A 148 7.76 26.09 -5.20
C SER A 148 7.15 25.63 -6.54
N PRO A 149 6.54 26.53 -7.32
CA PRO A 149 6.05 26.22 -8.67
C PRO A 149 7.15 25.68 -9.60
N GLU A 150 8.38 26.20 -9.49
CA GLU A 150 9.53 25.79 -10.29
C GLU A 150 9.97 24.36 -9.93
N GLU A 151 10.08 24.07 -8.62
CA GLU A 151 10.41 22.72 -8.12
C GLU A 151 9.35 21.69 -8.56
N LYS A 152 8.06 22.06 -8.51
CA LYS A 152 6.95 21.22 -9.00
C LYS A 152 7.05 20.91 -10.49
N ARG A 153 7.49 21.88 -11.31
CA ARG A 153 7.71 21.66 -12.75
C ARG A 153 8.87 20.70 -12.99
N THR A 154 9.93 20.76 -12.19
CA THR A 154 11.05 19.80 -12.26
C THR A 154 10.62 18.38 -11.91
N ILE A 155 9.84 18.23 -10.84
CA ILE A 155 9.33 16.91 -10.39
C ILE A 155 8.43 16.27 -11.45
N ASN A 156 7.72 17.09 -12.23
CA ASN A 156 6.91 16.69 -13.39
C ASN A 156 6.02 15.47 -13.11
N MET A 157 5.19 15.59 -12.08
CA MET A 157 4.25 14.54 -11.70
C MET A 157 3.09 14.47 -12.68
N ILE A 158 2.69 13.26 -13.07
CA ILE A 158 1.53 13.01 -13.94
C ILE A 158 0.25 13.63 -13.35
N ALA A 159 -0.60 14.18 -14.22
CA ALA A 159 -1.93 14.65 -13.83
C ALA A 159 -2.81 13.47 -13.39
N ILE A 160 -3.76 13.71 -12.48
CA ILE A 160 -4.60 12.63 -11.94
C ILE A 160 -5.49 12.06 -13.05
N GLU A 161 -6.04 12.91 -13.89
CA GLU A 161 -6.93 12.52 -15.00
C GLU A 161 -6.19 11.65 -16.02
N GLU A 162 -4.92 11.97 -16.30
CA GLU A 162 -4.07 11.21 -17.21
C GLU A 162 -3.68 9.85 -16.60
N LEU A 163 -3.32 9.83 -15.31
CA LEU A 163 -3.06 8.60 -14.57
C LEU A 163 -4.28 7.68 -14.57
N GLU A 164 -5.46 8.23 -14.29
CA GLU A 164 -6.71 7.48 -14.29
C GLU A 164 -6.99 6.86 -15.66
N SER A 165 -6.85 7.64 -16.73
CA SER A 165 -6.99 7.14 -18.10
C SER A 165 -5.98 6.03 -18.41
N GLN A 166 -4.73 6.20 -18.01
CA GLN A 166 -3.69 5.18 -18.19
C GLN A 166 -4.04 3.87 -17.48
N LEU A 167 -4.53 3.95 -16.23
CA LEU A 167 -4.92 2.77 -15.47
C LEU A 167 -6.17 2.08 -16.03
N ASP A 168 -7.14 2.86 -16.52
CA ASP A 168 -8.37 2.34 -17.11
C ASP A 168 -8.11 1.55 -18.41
N ASN A 169 -7.05 1.92 -19.14
CA ASN A 169 -6.63 1.22 -20.37
C ASN A 169 -5.98 -0.17 -20.11
N LEU A 170 -5.67 -0.53 -18.86
CA LEU A 170 -4.98 -1.79 -18.55
C LEU A 170 -5.92 -3.00 -18.53
N LEU A 171 -7.19 -2.81 -18.18
CA LEU A 171 -8.15 -3.91 -18.00
C LEU A 171 -8.91 -4.27 -19.26
#